data_AF-A0A1Y3YQP7-F1
#
_entry.id   AF-A0A1Y3YQP7-F1
#
_cell.length_a   1.000
_cell.length_b   1.000
_cell.length_c   1.000
_cell.angle_alpha   90.00
_cell.angle_beta   90.00
_cell.angle_gamma   90.00
#
_symmetry.space_group_name_H-M   'P 1'
#
loop_
_entity.id
_entity.type
_entity.pdbx_description
1 polymer ?
#
loop_
_entity_poly.entity_id
_entity_poly.type
_entity_poly.pdbx_seq_one_letter_code
_entity_poly.pdbx_strand_id
1 'polypeptide(L)'
;MRKRNCRIEIYFTRSELETLTKKVRKSGLSREGYCRRVLNDSEVRQAPSADIPVLIRELRQIELSLDQLLKSRGLPDQTGVSRTMEELHRVERMIAQAYARED
;
A
#
# COMPACT_ATOMS: atom_id res chain seq x y z
N MET A 1 -7.78 32.54 24.45
CA MET A 1 -8.36 31.25 24.02
C MET A 1 -7.20 30.32 23.63
N ARG A 2 -7.12 29.07 24.14
CA ARG A 2 -6.00 28.16 23.78
C ARG A 2 -6.13 27.73 22.32
N LYS A 3 -5.04 27.79 21.55
CA LYS A 3 -5.00 27.44 20.11
C LYS A 3 -5.23 25.94 19.83
N ARG A 4 -5.07 25.07 20.84
CA ARG A 4 -5.25 23.61 20.73
C ARG A 4 -6.23 23.14 21.80
N ASN A 5 -7.48 22.91 21.41
CA ASN A 5 -8.60 22.58 22.30
C ASN A 5 -9.36 21.30 21.91
N CYS A 6 -8.98 20.61 20.83
CA CYS A 6 -9.51 19.30 20.47
C CYS A 6 -8.70 18.19 21.15
N ARG A 7 -9.38 17.15 21.67
CA ARG A 7 -8.77 16.00 22.35
C ARG A 7 -9.03 14.72 21.56
N ILE A 8 -8.04 13.84 21.54
CA ILE A 8 -8.16 12.45 21.07
C ILE A 8 -7.76 11.51 22.20
N GLU A 9 -8.33 10.30 22.21
CA GLU A 9 -7.96 9.23 23.13
C GLU A 9 -7.49 8.02 22.30
N ILE A 10 -6.35 7.45 22.66
CA ILE A 10 -5.74 6.32 21.98
C ILE A 10 -5.52 5.23 23.02
N TYR A 11 -6.09 4.06 22.78
CA TYR A 11 -5.87 2.88 23.61
C TYR A 11 -4.67 2.09 23.08
N PHE A 12 -3.78 1.71 23.99
CA PHE A 12 -2.59 0.91 23.68
C PHE A 12 -2.60 -0.37 24.50
N THR A 13 -2.10 -1.45 23.91
CA THR A 13 -1.60 -2.58 24.67
C THR A 13 -0.38 -2.18 25.50
N ARG A 14 -0.01 -3.01 26.48
CA ARG A 14 1.14 -2.72 27.36
C ARG A 14 2.45 -2.57 26.57
N SER A 15 2.69 -3.44 25.59
CA SER A 15 3.90 -3.43 24.76
C SER A 15 3.98 -2.18 23.86
N GLU A 16 2.86 -1.77 23.28
CA GLU A 16 2.80 -0.54 22.46
C GLU A 16 3.08 0.71 23.30
N LEU A 17 2.52 0.77 24.52
CA LEU A 17 2.75 1.90 25.43
C LEU A 17 4.22 1.98 25.87
N GLU A 18 4.86 0.85 26.17
CA GLU A 18 6.28 0.79 26.48
C GLU A 18 7.15 1.25 25.29
N THR A 19 6.78 0.83 24.08
CA THR A 19 7.47 1.22 22.85
C THR A 19 7.35 2.72 22.60
N LEU A 20 6.14 3.29 22.74
CA LEU A 20 5.92 4.73 22.65
C LEU A 20 6.76 5.47 23.71
N THR A 21 6.74 5.02 24.95
CA THR A 21 7.49 5.66 26.05
C THR A 21 8.99 5.70 25.77
N LYS A 22 9.56 4.60 25.27
CA LYS A 22 10.98 4.54 24.86
C LYS A 22 11.27 5.53 23.74
N LYS A 23 10.42 5.61 22.71
CA LYS A 23 10.57 6.54 21.57
C LYS A 23 10.47 8.01 22.03
N VAL A 24 9.50 8.33 22.87
CA VAL A 24 9.30 9.67 23.45
C VAL A 24 10.55 10.11 24.24
N ARG A 25 11.06 9.25 25.13
CA ARG A 25 12.28 9.54 25.92
C ARG A 25 13.49 9.85 25.02
N LYS A 26 13.69 9.07 23.96
CA LYS A 26 14.78 9.30 23.01
C LYS A 26 14.63 10.61 22.21
N SER A 27 13.40 11.04 21.96
CA SER A 27 13.13 12.27 21.20
C SER A 27 13.31 13.57 21.98
N GLY A 28 13.35 13.52 23.32
CA GLY A 28 13.38 14.71 24.18
C GLY A 28 12.08 15.54 24.17
N LEU A 29 10.98 15.02 23.60
CA LEU A 29 9.69 15.70 23.51
C LEU A 29 8.72 15.23 24.59
N SER A 30 7.68 16.02 24.86
CA SER A 30 6.49 15.49 25.53
C SER A 30 5.83 14.44 24.64
N ARG A 31 5.07 13.52 25.24
CA ARG A 31 4.30 12.50 24.50
C ARG A 31 3.39 13.13 23.45
N GLU A 32 2.68 14.20 23.79
CA GLU A 32 1.80 14.93 22.87
C GLU A 32 2.60 15.65 21.77
N GLY A 33 3.79 16.16 22.10
CA GLY A 33 4.72 16.76 21.15
C GLY A 33 5.24 15.74 20.14
N TYR A 34 5.62 14.57 20.63
CA TYR A 34 6.05 13.43 19.83
C TYR A 34 4.92 12.94 18.91
N CYS A 35 3.73 12.68 19.45
CA CYS A 35 2.59 12.24 18.65
C CYS A 35 2.21 13.28 17.59
N ARG A 36 2.24 14.58 17.89
CA ARG A 36 1.97 15.63 16.90
C ARG A 36 3.04 15.70 15.81
N ARG A 37 4.32 15.56 16.17
CA ARG A 37 5.44 15.49 15.22
C ARG A 37 5.22 14.32 14.26
N VAL A 38 5.00 13.14 14.81
CA VAL A 38 4.71 11.93 14.02
C VAL A 38 3.50 12.13 13.13
N LEU A 39 2.37 12.61 13.65
CA LEU A 39 1.16 12.80 12.84
C LEU A 39 1.31 13.84 11.72
N ASN A 40 2.12 14.89 11.94
CA ASN A 40 2.33 15.92 10.93
C ASN A 40 3.39 15.54 9.89
N ASP A 41 4.43 14.81 10.31
CA ASP A 41 5.60 14.49 9.47
C ASP A 41 5.50 13.09 8.84
N SER A 42 4.55 12.26 9.25
CA SER A 42 4.34 10.94 8.64
C SER A 42 3.56 11.06 7.34
N GLU A 43 4.18 10.66 6.23
CA GLU A 43 3.46 10.41 4.99
C GLU A 43 2.62 9.14 5.15
N VAL A 44 1.33 9.31 5.44
CA VAL A 44 0.37 8.21 5.35
C VAL A 44 0.09 7.97 3.87
N ARG A 45 0.69 6.91 3.30
CA ARG A 45 0.30 6.44 1.98
C ARG A 45 -1.18 6.07 2.06
N GLN A 46 -2.00 6.78 1.28
CA GLN A 46 -3.41 6.45 1.19
C GLN A 46 -3.53 5.00 0.72
N ALA A 47 -4.50 4.29 1.26
CA ALA A 47 -4.88 3.00 0.70
C ALA A 47 -5.09 3.20 -0.82
N PRO A 48 -4.71 2.21 -1.66
CA PRO A 48 -4.99 2.30 -3.08
C PRO A 48 -6.47 2.64 -3.29
N SER A 49 -6.77 3.58 -4.19
CA SER A 49 -8.18 3.84 -4.57
C SER A 49 -8.86 2.50 -4.88
N ALA A 50 -10.15 2.38 -4.56
CA ALA A 50 -10.93 1.17 -4.83
C ALA A 50 -10.83 0.71 -6.30
N ASP A 51 -10.53 1.65 -7.21
CA ASP A 51 -10.34 1.41 -8.63
C ASP A 51 -9.07 0.61 -8.96
N ILE A 52 -8.03 0.65 -8.11
CA ILE A 52 -6.74 0.00 -8.37
C ILE A 52 -6.84 -1.54 -8.27
N PRO A 53 -7.45 -2.12 -7.21
CA PRO A 53 -7.74 -3.57 -7.20
C PRO A 53 -8.65 -4.02 -8.35
N VAL A 54 -9.61 -3.19 -8.75
CA VAL A 54 -10.48 -3.47 -9.90
C VAL A 54 -9.67 -3.52 -11.18
N LEU A 55 -8.79 -2.54 -11.42
CA LEU A 55 -7.93 -2.50 -12.59
C LEU A 55 -7.01 -3.73 -12.67
N ILE A 56 -6.39 -4.15 -11.57
CA ILE A 56 -5.56 -5.38 -11.53
C ILE A 56 -6.40 -6.60 -11.94
N ARG A 57 -7.63 -6.70 -11.43
CA ARG A 57 -8.53 -7.81 -11.78
C ARG A 57 -8.86 -7.83 -13.27
N GLU A 58 -9.20 -6.67 -13.84
CA GLU A 58 -9.51 -6.55 -15.27
C GLU A 58 -8.30 -6.91 -16.14
N LEU A 59 -7.09 -6.46 -15.77
CA LEU A 59 -5.86 -6.83 -16.48
C LEU A 59 -5.64 -8.35 -16.51
N ARG A 60 -5.81 -9.04 -15.37
CA ARG A 60 -5.73 -10.50 -15.31
C ARG A 60 -6.78 -11.19 -16.19
N GLN A 61 -7.99 -10.63 -16.29
CA GLN A 61 -9.05 -11.19 -17.16
C GLN A 61 -8.71 -11.05 -18.65
N ILE A 62 -8.18 -9.89 -19.05
CA ILE A 62 -7.72 -9.65 -20.42
C ILE A 62 -6.59 -10.61 -20.77
N GLU A 63 -5.63 -10.77 -19.86
CA GLU A 63 -4.53 -11.72 -20.00
C GLU A 63 -5.03 -13.14 -20.25
N LEU A 64 -5.88 -13.68 -19.36
CA LEU A 64 -6.43 -15.03 -19.49
C LEU A 64 -7.19 -15.22 -20.81
N SER A 65 -7.95 -14.20 -21.22
CA SER A 65 -8.73 -14.23 -22.46
C SER A 65 -7.82 -14.28 -23.70
N LEU A 66 -6.74 -13.52 -23.72
CA LEU A 66 -5.74 -13.53 -24.79
C LEU A 66 -5.02 -14.89 -24.86
N ASP A 67 -4.64 -15.41 -23.70
CA ASP A 67 -3.97 -16.70 -23.56
C ASP A 67 -4.83 -17.85 -24.13
N GLN A 68 -6.14 -17.80 -23.83
CA GLN A 68 -7.10 -18.77 -24.35
C GLN A 68 -7.32 -18.61 -25.87
N LEU A 69 -7.35 -17.37 -26.37
CA LEU A 69 -7.46 -17.10 -27.81
C LEU A 69 -6.26 -17.64 -28.59
N LEU A 70 -5.04 -17.42 -28.11
CA LEU A 70 -3.81 -17.93 -28.72
C LEU A 70 -3.81 -19.46 -28.77
N LYS A 71 -4.14 -20.11 -27.65
CA LYS A 71 -4.29 -21.57 -27.55
C LYS A 71 -5.34 -22.10 -28.53
N SER A 72 -6.49 -21.44 -28.64
CA SER A 72 -7.58 -21.86 -29.55
C SER A 72 -7.22 -21.80 -31.02
N ARG A 73 -6.32 -20.87 -31.40
CA ARG A 73 -5.88 -20.70 -32.79
C ARG A 73 -4.69 -21.58 -33.15
N GLY A 74 -4.20 -22.42 -32.22
CA GLY A 74 -3.00 -23.23 -32.41
C GLY A 74 -1.75 -22.39 -32.69
N LEU A 75 -1.79 -21.09 -32.33
CA LEU A 75 -0.66 -20.20 -32.52
C LEU A 75 0.29 -20.45 -31.34
N PRO A 76 1.53 -20.92 -31.59
CA PRO A 76 2.54 -20.87 -30.55
C PRO A 76 2.67 -19.42 -30.13
N ASP A 77 2.79 -19.20 -28.83
CA ASP A 77 2.90 -17.87 -28.23
C ASP A 77 3.94 -17.05 -29.00
N GLN A 78 3.45 -16.11 -29.82
CA GLN A 78 4.31 -15.33 -30.68
C GLN A 78 5.00 -14.35 -29.74
N THR A 79 6.32 -14.44 -29.65
CA THR A 79 7.25 -13.68 -28.78
C THR A 79 6.87 -12.22 -28.43
N GLY A 80 6.05 -11.52 -29.23
CA GLY A 80 5.46 -10.23 -28.89
C GLY A 80 4.38 -10.29 -27.80
N VAL A 81 3.46 -11.26 -27.82
CA VAL A 81 2.35 -11.36 -26.83
C VAL A 81 2.87 -11.77 -25.46
N SER A 82 3.77 -12.76 -25.38
CA SER A 82 4.45 -13.11 -24.13
C SER A 82 5.13 -11.91 -23.50
N ARG A 83 5.83 -11.10 -24.32
CA ARG A 83 6.56 -9.92 -23.85
C ARG A 83 5.61 -8.86 -23.28
N THR A 84 4.48 -8.62 -23.94
CA THR A 84 3.45 -7.71 -23.43
C THR A 84 2.83 -8.24 -22.13
N MET A 85 2.64 -9.56 -22.02
CA MET A 85 2.12 -10.18 -20.80
C MET A 85 3.09 -10.08 -19.62
N GLU A 86 4.38 -10.30 -19.87
CA GLU A 86 5.44 -10.11 -18.88
C GLU A 86 5.52 -8.66 -18.39
N GLU A 87 5.33 -7.69 -19.28
CA GLU A 87 5.25 -6.26 -18.94
C GLU A 87 4.01 -5.96 -18.08
N LEU A 88 2.85 -6.53 -18.41
CA LEU A 88 1.63 -6.42 -17.60
C LEU A 88 1.82 -6.99 -16.19
N HIS A 89 2.40 -8.18 -16.08
CA HIS A 89 2.73 -8.77 -14.78
C HIS A 89 3.75 -7.95 -13.98
N ARG A 90 4.69 -7.29 -14.66
CA ARG A 90 5.63 -6.38 -13.99
C ARG A 90 4.90 -5.18 -13.42
N VAL A 91 4.00 -4.56 -14.19
CA VAL A 91 3.18 -3.44 -13.72
C VAL A 91 2.30 -3.87 -12.56
N GLU A 92 1.67 -5.03 -12.64
CA GLU A 92 0.84 -5.59 -11.58
C GLU A 92 1.63 -5.78 -10.28
N ARG A 93 2.84 -6.37 -10.34
CA ARG A 93 3.73 -6.53 -9.19
C ARG A 93 4.17 -5.19 -8.61
N MET A 94 4.47 -4.21 -9.47
CA MET A 94 4.84 -2.85 -9.01
C MET A 94 3.69 -2.19 -8.27
N ILE A 95 2.46 -2.31 -8.77
CA ILE A 95 1.26 -1.78 -8.10
C ILE A 95 1.06 -2.53 -6.76
N ALA A 96 1.13 -3.87 -6.77
CA ALA A 96 1.00 -4.67 -5.56
C ALA A 96 2.04 -4.29 -4.50
N GLN A 97 3.30 -4.06 -4.87
CA GLN A 97 4.36 -3.63 -3.95
C GLN A 97 4.17 -2.20 -3.45
N ALA A 98 3.73 -1.28 -4.30
CA ALA A 98 3.48 0.11 -3.92
C ALA A 98 2.39 0.23 -2.84
N TYR A 99 1.45 -0.71 -2.83
CA TYR A 99 0.28 -0.71 -1.95
C TYR A 99 0.21 -1.89 -0.97
N ALA A 100 1.20 -2.77 -0.96
CA ALA A 100 1.29 -3.84 0.04
C ALA A 100 1.50 -3.19 1.41
N ARG A 101 0.57 -3.48 2.33
CA ARG A 101 0.71 -3.13 3.74
C ARG A 101 1.94 -3.84 4.28
N GLU A 102 2.92 -3.09 4.76
CA GLU A 102 3.86 -3.63 5.75
C GLU A 102 3.05 -3.76 7.05
N ASP A 103 2.41 -4.92 7.24
CA ASP A 103 1.77 -5.31 8.50
C ASP A 103 2.84 -5.71 9.54
#